data_AF-A0A8T4JU61-F1
#
_entry.id   AF-A0A8T4JU61-F1
#
_cell.length_a   1.000
_cell.length_b   1.000
_cell.length_c   1.000
_cell.angle_alpha   90.00
_cell.angle_beta   90.00
_cell.angle_gamma   90.00
#
_symmetry.space_group_name_H-M   'P 1'
#
loop_
_entity.id
_entity.type
_entity.pdbx_description
1 polymer ?
#
loop_
_entity_poly.entity_id
_entity_poly.type
_entity_poly.pdbx_seq_one_letter_code
_entity_poly.pdbx_strand_id
1 'polypeptide(L)'
;MADVSVEALQKVKSALTIFQSDITGISSRVTAQAQNCLEACYRKVNETQTKIDELDSEIAMRNTKISDLDSQIHTFLGQIQQLENSIPRMEKQLQDIENNITNCQRQLSSLQAQLADDEDDGTRQQLQVQIGRVTQQLNSLYCERSALECEIRNSEKQKDSLHQKVSGLKSEKARCEESLLIAQKRRSQYQQKFDQLKSLLEMVKANLDDYIRATRRFENSSSASAGQNMQAIDRCITQIEEYLSTIL
;
A
#
# COMPACT_ATOMS: atom_id res chain seq x y z
N MET A 1 -12.95 2.97 86.64
CA MET A 1 -12.23 4.05 85.93
C MET A 1 -11.09 3.47 85.10
N ALA A 2 -10.14 2.72 85.69
CA ALA A 2 -9.04 2.12 84.92
C ALA A 2 -9.48 1.07 83.89
N ASP A 3 -10.53 0.29 84.19
CA ASP A 3 -11.11 -0.69 83.25
C ASP A 3 -11.66 -0.03 81.97
N VAL A 4 -12.28 1.15 82.11
CA VAL A 4 -12.79 1.96 81.00
C VAL A 4 -11.65 2.52 80.14
N SER A 5 -10.50 2.84 80.76
CA SER A 5 -9.30 3.32 80.07
C SER A 5 -8.60 2.21 79.28
N VAL A 6 -8.52 0.99 79.83
CA VAL A 6 -7.98 -0.19 79.13
C VAL A 6 -8.88 -0.57 77.95
N GLU A 7 -10.20 -0.59 78.13
CA GLU A 7 -11.16 -0.88 77.05
C GLU A 7 -11.04 0.14 75.89
N ALA A 8 -10.86 1.43 76.20
CA ALA A 8 -10.65 2.47 75.19
C ALA A 8 -9.33 2.27 74.41
N LEU A 9 -8.24 1.95 75.11
CA LEU A 9 -6.94 1.66 74.48
C LEU A 9 -7.01 0.40 73.59
N GLN A 10 -7.75 -0.64 74.02
CA GLN A 10 -7.99 -1.83 73.21
C GLN A 10 -8.78 -1.53 71.92
N LYS A 11 -9.76 -0.63 71.97
CA LYS A 11 -10.49 -0.16 70.77
C LYS A 11 -9.59 0.59 69.80
N VAL A 12 -8.67 1.41 70.29
CA VAL A 12 -7.69 2.11 69.44
C VAL A 12 -6.71 1.10 68.82
N LYS A 13 -6.25 0.11 69.59
CA LYS A 13 -5.39 -0.96 69.09
C LYS A 13 -6.08 -1.78 67.99
N SER A 14 -7.34 -2.17 68.18
CA SER A 14 -8.07 -2.92 67.16
C SER A 14 -8.26 -2.13 65.87
N ALA A 15 -8.57 -0.82 65.97
CA ALA A 15 -8.65 0.07 64.83
C ALA A 15 -7.30 0.21 64.09
N LEU A 16 -6.18 0.29 64.82
CA LEU A 16 -4.84 0.32 64.23
C LEU A 16 -4.47 -1.00 63.53
N THR A 17 -4.85 -2.14 64.11
CA THR A 17 -4.66 -3.46 63.47
C THR A 17 -5.45 -3.56 62.16
N ILE A 18 -6.70 -3.09 62.14
CA ILE A 18 -7.53 -3.05 60.92
C ILE A 18 -6.87 -2.13 59.88
N PHE A 19 -6.49 -0.92 60.28
CA PHE A 19 -5.78 0.02 59.39
C PHE A 19 -4.50 -0.59 58.82
N GLN A 20 -3.69 -1.27 59.65
CA GLN A 20 -2.48 -1.95 59.19
C GLN A 20 -2.78 -3.07 58.19
N SER A 21 -3.84 -3.84 58.43
CA SER A 21 -4.31 -4.85 57.48
C SER A 21 -4.72 -4.22 56.14
N ASP A 22 -5.46 -3.10 56.17
CA ASP A 22 -5.96 -2.43 54.97
C ASP A 22 -4.84 -1.83 54.11
N ILE A 23 -3.79 -1.28 54.74
CA ILE A 23 -2.67 -0.67 54.01
C ILE A 23 -1.67 -1.70 53.47
N THR A 24 -1.61 -2.88 54.07
CA THR A 24 -0.66 -3.92 53.68
C THR A 24 -1.03 -4.46 52.30
N GLY A 25 -0.07 -4.46 51.39
CA GLY A 25 -0.26 -4.90 50.01
C GLY A 25 -0.93 -3.86 49.10
N ILE A 26 -1.13 -2.61 49.52
CA ILE A 26 -1.61 -1.57 48.61
C ILE A 26 -0.58 -1.32 47.49
N SER A 27 0.73 -1.31 47.79
CA SER A 27 1.77 -1.12 46.76
C SER A 27 1.75 -2.24 45.72
N SER A 28 1.55 -3.50 46.12
CA SER A 28 1.48 -4.62 45.17
C SER A 28 0.22 -4.54 44.29
N ARG A 29 -0.93 -4.21 44.88
CA ARG A 29 -2.18 -4.00 44.13
C ARG A 29 -2.08 -2.85 43.12
N VAL A 30 -1.50 -1.72 43.53
CA VAL A 30 -1.27 -0.57 42.64
C VAL A 30 -0.30 -0.92 41.52
N THR A 31 0.77 -1.66 41.82
CA THR A 31 1.73 -2.13 40.81
C THR A 31 1.07 -3.02 39.77
N ALA A 32 0.26 -3.99 40.21
CA ALA A 32 -0.48 -4.87 39.30
C ALA A 32 -1.46 -4.08 38.41
N GLN A 33 -2.17 -3.09 38.98
CA GLN A 33 -3.07 -2.24 38.21
C GLN A 33 -2.33 -1.38 37.18
N ALA A 34 -1.17 -0.83 37.55
CA ALA A 34 -0.33 -0.06 36.64
C ALA A 34 0.18 -0.91 35.47
N GLN A 35 0.58 -2.16 35.73
CA GLN A 35 0.99 -3.11 34.69
C GLN A 35 -0.16 -3.39 33.72
N ASN A 36 -1.37 -3.67 34.21
CA ASN A 36 -2.56 -3.87 33.37
C ASN A 36 -2.86 -2.63 32.47
N CYS A 37 -2.72 -1.42 33.02
CA CYS A 37 -2.88 -0.19 32.24
C CYS A 37 -1.81 -0.07 31.15
N LEU A 38 -0.55 -0.32 31.47
CA LEU A 38 0.54 -0.27 30.51
C LEU A 38 0.37 -1.29 29.39
N GLU A 39 -0.02 -2.53 29.71
CA GLU A 39 -0.31 -3.56 28.70
C GLU A 39 -1.40 -3.12 27.72
N ALA A 40 -2.47 -2.49 28.22
CA ALA A 40 -3.53 -1.95 27.36
C ALA A 40 -3.00 -0.85 26.43
N CYS A 41 -2.12 0.02 26.92
CA CYS A 41 -1.48 1.06 26.12
C CYS A 41 -0.52 0.47 25.07
N TYR A 42 0.34 -0.49 25.45
CA TYR A 42 1.24 -1.19 24.51
C TYR A 42 0.46 -1.86 23.39
N ARG A 43 -0.66 -2.52 23.72
CA ARG A 43 -1.54 -3.12 22.71
C ARG A 43 -2.02 -2.09 21.68
N LYS A 44 -2.42 -0.89 22.12
CA LYS A 44 -2.88 0.17 21.20
C LYS A 44 -1.76 0.73 20.32
N VAL A 45 -0.55 0.85 20.87
CA VAL A 45 0.64 1.23 20.09
C VAL A 45 0.93 0.17 19.03
N ASN A 46 0.92 -1.12 19.41
CA ASN A 46 1.16 -2.23 18.49
C ASN A 46 0.09 -2.34 17.39
N GLU A 47 -1.21 -2.22 17.74
CA GLU A 47 -2.31 -2.20 16.76
C GLU A 47 -2.12 -1.06 15.74
N THR A 48 -1.66 0.11 16.20
CA THR A 48 -1.40 1.26 15.32
C THR A 48 -0.19 1.00 14.42
N GLN A 49 0.87 0.38 14.95
CA GLN A 49 2.05 -0.02 14.16
C GLN A 49 1.67 -1.02 13.08
N THR A 50 0.90 -2.06 13.40
CA THR A 50 0.42 -3.03 12.40
C THR A 50 -0.34 -2.35 11.27
N LYS A 51 -1.15 -1.33 11.58
CA LYS A 51 -1.87 -0.56 10.55
C LYS A 51 -0.94 0.26 9.65
N ILE A 52 0.18 0.76 10.18
CA ILE A 52 1.22 1.42 9.39
C ILE A 52 1.90 0.40 8.46
N ASP A 53 2.26 -0.77 8.97
CA ASP A 53 2.93 -1.82 8.18
C ASP A 53 2.05 -2.35 7.03
N GLU A 54 0.74 -2.51 7.29
CA GLU A 54 -0.25 -2.84 6.26
C GLU A 54 -0.33 -1.76 5.18
N LEU A 55 -0.37 -0.48 5.57
CA LEU A 55 -0.39 0.65 4.63
C LEU A 55 0.91 0.77 3.83
N ASP A 56 2.07 0.51 4.44
CA ASP A 56 3.37 0.51 3.76
C ASP A 56 3.43 -0.63 2.72
N SER A 57 2.89 -1.80 3.05
CA SER A 57 2.76 -2.91 2.10
C SER A 57 1.81 -2.56 0.94
N GLU A 58 0.68 -1.95 1.23
CA GLU A 58 -0.28 -1.45 0.23
C GLU A 58 0.31 -0.40 -0.72
N ILE A 59 1.17 0.49 -0.20
CA ILE A 59 1.90 1.49 -0.96
C ILE A 59 2.92 0.81 -1.89
N ALA A 60 3.69 -0.16 -1.39
CA ALA A 60 4.68 -0.90 -2.18
C ALA A 60 4.03 -1.67 -3.35
N MET A 61 2.90 -2.35 -3.10
CA MET A 61 2.16 -3.04 -4.16
C MET A 61 1.66 -2.08 -5.23
N ARG A 62 1.14 -0.90 -4.85
CA ARG A 62 0.67 0.11 -5.80
C ARG A 62 1.80 0.71 -6.63
N ASN A 63 2.96 0.98 -6.02
CA ASN A 63 4.15 1.44 -6.75
C ASN A 63 4.59 0.42 -7.79
N THR A 64 4.61 -0.87 -7.42
CA THR A 64 4.95 -1.96 -8.36
C THR A 64 3.97 -1.99 -9.53
N LYS A 65 2.67 -1.93 -9.24
CA LYS A 65 1.62 -1.91 -10.28
C LYS A 65 1.75 -0.70 -11.21
N ILE A 66 2.08 0.49 -10.69
CA ILE A 66 2.33 1.69 -11.52
C ILE A 66 3.53 1.47 -12.45
N SER A 67 4.63 0.91 -11.93
CA SER A 67 5.81 0.59 -12.74
C SER A 67 5.48 -0.41 -13.86
N ASP A 68 4.68 -1.44 -13.57
CA ASP A 68 4.25 -2.43 -14.56
C ASP A 68 3.37 -1.81 -15.65
N LEU A 69 2.47 -0.90 -15.26
CA LEU A 69 1.65 -0.15 -16.21
C LEU A 69 2.50 0.75 -17.11
N ASP A 70 3.52 1.42 -16.55
CA ASP A 70 4.45 2.25 -17.32
C ASP A 70 5.25 1.45 -18.34
N SER A 71 5.74 0.27 -17.95
CA SER A 71 6.46 -0.65 -18.83
C SER A 71 5.57 -1.13 -20.00
N GLN A 72 4.30 -1.48 -19.71
CA GLN A 72 3.34 -1.86 -20.74
C GLN A 72 3.02 -0.70 -21.70
N ILE A 73 2.83 0.51 -21.17
CA ILE A 73 2.62 1.72 -21.98
C ILE A 73 3.82 1.95 -22.90
N HIS A 74 5.04 1.86 -22.40
CA HIS A 74 6.26 2.02 -23.20
C HIS A 74 6.36 0.96 -24.31
N THR A 75 6.05 -0.28 -23.98
CA THR A 75 6.06 -1.39 -24.96
C THR A 75 5.08 -1.13 -26.11
N PHE A 76 3.84 -0.75 -25.79
CA PHE A 76 2.84 -0.46 -26.83
C PHE A 76 3.15 0.80 -27.62
N LEU A 77 3.72 1.84 -27.00
CA LEU A 77 4.21 3.01 -27.73
C LEU A 77 5.33 2.66 -28.72
N GLY A 78 6.24 1.75 -28.34
CA GLY A 78 7.27 1.24 -29.24
C GLY A 78 6.68 0.50 -30.44
N GLN A 79 5.65 -0.34 -30.22
CA GLN A 79 4.94 -1.03 -31.29
C GLN A 79 4.19 -0.06 -32.23
N ILE A 80 3.55 0.97 -31.67
CA ILE A 80 2.92 2.04 -32.46
C ILE A 80 3.97 2.73 -33.33
N GLN A 81 5.12 3.08 -32.78
CA GLN A 81 6.19 3.74 -33.54
C GLN A 81 6.74 2.84 -34.67
N GLN A 82 6.80 1.53 -34.46
CA GLN A 82 7.18 0.59 -35.54
C GLN A 82 6.17 0.61 -36.68
N LEU A 83 4.86 0.60 -36.37
CA LEU A 83 3.80 0.69 -37.37
C LEU A 83 3.80 2.05 -38.08
N GLU A 84 4.05 3.14 -37.35
CA GLU A 84 4.17 4.50 -37.92
C GLU A 84 5.34 4.63 -38.91
N ASN A 85 6.37 3.80 -38.77
CA ASN A 85 7.48 3.76 -39.71
C ASN A 85 7.25 2.78 -40.87
N SER A 86 6.48 1.70 -40.67
CA SER A 86 6.24 0.69 -41.71
C SER A 86 5.14 1.12 -42.68
N ILE A 87 4.05 1.73 -42.20
CA ILE A 87 2.91 2.14 -43.04
C ILE A 87 3.36 3.05 -44.19
N PRO A 88 4.13 4.14 -43.97
CA PRO A 88 4.57 5.00 -45.07
C PRO A 88 5.49 4.29 -46.09
N ARG A 89 6.23 3.26 -45.67
CA ARG A 89 7.06 2.46 -46.58
C ARG A 89 6.20 1.59 -47.48
N MET A 90 5.17 0.96 -46.93
CA MET A 90 4.19 0.18 -47.68
C MET A 90 3.38 1.09 -48.63
N GLU A 91 2.97 2.28 -48.19
CA GLU A 91 2.31 3.27 -49.06
C GLU A 91 3.19 3.67 -50.25
N LYS A 92 4.49 3.86 -50.03
CA LYS A 92 5.43 4.14 -51.12
C LYS A 92 5.55 2.97 -52.10
N GLN A 93 5.65 1.74 -51.58
CA GLN A 93 5.67 0.53 -52.42
C GLN A 93 4.38 0.39 -53.24
N LEU A 94 3.23 0.74 -52.64
CA LEU A 94 1.94 0.76 -53.33
C LEU A 94 1.96 1.73 -54.51
N GLN A 95 2.48 2.94 -54.30
CA GLN A 95 2.64 3.94 -55.35
C GLN A 95 3.57 3.45 -56.49
N ASP A 96 4.66 2.76 -56.16
CA ASP A 96 5.57 2.18 -57.15
C ASP A 96 4.86 1.09 -57.99
N ILE A 97 4.04 0.24 -57.36
CA ILE A 97 3.22 -0.77 -58.04
C ILE A 97 2.19 -0.11 -58.97
N GLU A 98 1.52 0.95 -58.52
CA GLU A 98 0.56 1.70 -59.35
C GLU A 98 1.22 2.34 -60.58
N ASN A 99 2.44 2.86 -60.43
CA ASN A 99 3.23 3.37 -61.54
C ASN A 99 3.58 2.25 -62.54
N ASN A 100 3.95 1.07 -62.04
CA ASN A 100 4.25 -0.10 -62.87
C ASN A 100 3.02 -0.61 -63.62
N ILE A 101 1.86 -0.66 -62.97
CA ILE A 101 0.58 -0.99 -63.60
C ILE A 101 0.32 -0.01 -64.76
N THR A 102 0.45 1.29 -64.51
CA THR A 102 0.26 2.34 -65.53
C THR A 102 1.24 2.18 -66.70
N ASN A 103 2.50 1.81 -66.43
CA ASN A 103 3.49 1.53 -67.48
C ASN A 103 3.11 0.30 -68.32
N CYS A 104 2.71 -0.81 -67.68
CA CYS A 104 2.28 -2.03 -68.37
C CYS A 104 1.02 -1.79 -69.21
N GLN A 105 0.06 -0.99 -68.72
CA GLN A 105 -1.12 -0.60 -69.49
C GLN A 105 -0.74 0.18 -70.76
N ARG A 106 0.17 1.15 -70.66
CA ARG A 106 0.68 1.88 -71.83
C ARG A 106 1.37 0.97 -72.84
N GLN A 107 2.18 0.02 -72.36
CA GLN A 107 2.83 -0.99 -73.22
C GLN A 107 1.79 -1.88 -73.93
N LEU A 108 0.75 -2.34 -73.21
CA LEU A 108 -0.33 -3.12 -73.80
C LEU A 108 -1.04 -2.36 -74.91
N SER A 109 -1.42 -1.10 -74.67
CA SER A 109 -2.07 -0.27 -75.70
C SER A 109 -1.18 -0.08 -76.94
N SER A 110 0.13 0.13 -76.74
CA SER A 110 1.08 0.25 -77.85
C SER A 110 1.22 -1.05 -78.65
N LEU A 111 1.32 -2.20 -77.98
CA LEU A 111 1.42 -3.51 -78.65
C LEU A 111 0.13 -3.86 -79.38
N GLN A 112 -1.03 -3.51 -78.82
CA GLN A 112 -2.33 -3.69 -79.46
C GLN A 112 -2.49 -2.84 -80.73
N ALA A 113 -2.02 -1.59 -80.70
CA ALA A 113 -2.00 -0.73 -81.88
C ALA A 113 -1.09 -1.29 -82.97
N GLN A 114 0.13 -1.72 -82.62
CA GLN A 114 1.05 -2.38 -83.57
C GLN A 114 0.43 -3.66 -84.17
N LEU A 115 -0.23 -4.48 -83.36
CA LEU A 115 -0.90 -5.69 -83.83
C LEU A 115 -2.06 -5.38 -84.81
N ALA A 116 -2.70 -4.21 -84.69
CA ALA A 116 -3.75 -3.79 -85.60
C ALA A 116 -3.18 -3.33 -86.96
N ASP A 117 -2.00 -2.72 -86.97
CA ASP A 117 -1.36 -2.13 -88.15
C ASP A 117 -0.45 -3.12 -88.94
N ASP A 118 -0.05 -4.24 -88.34
CA ASP A 118 0.89 -5.20 -88.96
C ASP A 118 0.17 -6.28 -89.80
N GLU A 119 0.63 -6.52 -91.02
CA GLU A 119 0.06 -7.50 -91.97
C GLU A 119 0.81 -8.85 -91.97
N ASP A 120 2.01 -8.95 -91.39
CA ASP A 120 2.80 -10.19 -91.39
C ASP A 120 2.34 -11.15 -90.27
N ASP A 121 1.96 -12.37 -90.64
CA ASP A 121 1.44 -13.36 -89.67
C ASP A 121 2.48 -13.75 -88.60
N GLY A 122 3.77 -13.71 -88.94
CA GLY A 122 4.87 -14.02 -88.03
C GLY A 122 5.06 -12.96 -86.94
N THR A 123 5.11 -11.69 -87.31
CA THR A 123 5.19 -10.55 -86.37
C THR A 123 3.93 -10.47 -85.50
N ARG A 124 2.75 -10.71 -86.09
CA ARG A 124 1.47 -10.73 -85.36
C ARG A 124 1.45 -11.81 -84.26
N GLN A 125 1.96 -13.02 -84.54
CA GLN A 125 2.10 -14.06 -83.50
C GLN A 125 3.06 -13.62 -82.38
N GLN A 126 4.18 -12.98 -82.70
CA GLN A 126 5.12 -12.48 -81.70
C GLN A 126 4.50 -11.39 -80.82
N LEU A 127 3.77 -10.45 -81.42
CA LEU A 127 3.05 -9.40 -80.70
C LEU A 127 1.98 -9.98 -79.76
N GLN A 128 1.25 -11.01 -80.19
CA GLN A 128 0.29 -11.71 -79.32
C GLN A 128 0.95 -12.36 -78.10
N VAL A 129 2.12 -12.99 -78.28
CA VAL A 129 2.90 -13.56 -77.16
C VAL A 129 3.35 -12.46 -76.20
N GLN A 130 3.82 -11.31 -76.71
CA GLN A 130 4.21 -10.17 -75.87
C GLN A 130 3.02 -9.59 -75.09
N ILE A 131 1.86 -9.40 -75.75
CA ILE A 131 0.62 -8.97 -75.11
C ILE A 131 0.23 -9.94 -73.99
N GLY A 132 0.32 -11.24 -74.24
CA GLY A 132 0.06 -12.27 -73.23
C GLY A 132 0.97 -12.15 -72.01
N ARG A 133 2.27 -11.92 -72.21
CA ARG A 133 3.24 -11.70 -71.12
C ARG A 133 2.94 -10.44 -70.32
N VAL A 134 2.70 -9.30 -70.97
CA VAL A 134 2.40 -8.05 -70.27
C VAL A 134 1.06 -8.15 -69.52
N THR A 135 0.06 -8.84 -70.10
CA THR A 135 -1.22 -9.11 -69.42
C THR A 135 -1.02 -9.95 -68.16
N GLN A 136 -0.17 -10.97 -68.21
CA GLN A 136 0.15 -11.79 -67.04
C GLN A 136 0.87 -10.96 -65.95
N GLN A 137 1.82 -10.12 -66.34
CA GLN A 137 2.52 -9.21 -65.42
C GLN A 137 1.54 -8.22 -64.77
N LEU A 138 0.60 -7.66 -65.54
CA LEU A 138 -0.44 -6.77 -65.04
C LEU A 138 -1.30 -7.45 -63.96
N ASN A 139 -1.72 -8.69 -64.22
CA ASN A 139 -2.49 -9.47 -63.26
C ASN A 139 -1.71 -9.72 -61.97
N SER A 140 -0.41 -10.04 -62.06
CA SER A 140 0.43 -10.19 -60.87
C SER A 140 0.55 -8.90 -60.06
N LEU A 141 0.71 -7.76 -60.72
CA LEU A 141 0.81 -6.45 -60.05
C LEU A 141 -0.53 -6.06 -59.38
N TYR A 142 -1.68 -6.39 -59.98
CA TYR A 142 -2.98 -6.17 -59.33
C TYR A 142 -3.16 -7.02 -58.08
N CYS A 143 -2.71 -8.27 -58.10
CA CYS A 143 -2.70 -9.14 -56.93
C CYS A 143 -1.79 -8.58 -55.83
N GLU A 144 -0.57 -8.15 -56.19
CA GLU A 144 0.39 -7.55 -55.26
C GLU A 144 -0.15 -6.26 -54.63
N ARG A 145 -0.73 -5.37 -55.45
CA ARG A 145 -1.40 -4.15 -54.98
C ARG A 145 -2.49 -4.46 -53.96
N SER A 146 -3.38 -5.41 -54.27
CA SER A 146 -4.48 -5.78 -53.38
C SER A 146 -3.99 -6.39 -52.07
N ALA A 147 -2.92 -7.20 -52.11
CA ALA A 147 -2.31 -7.77 -50.93
C ALA A 147 -1.71 -6.67 -50.03
N LEU A 148 -0.97 -5.72 -50.61
CA LEU A 148 -0.34 -4.63 -49.89
C LEU A 148 -1.37 -3.65 -49.29
N GLU A 149 -2.45 -3.34 -50.02
CA GLU A 149 -3.59 -2.56 -49.49
C GLU A 149 -4.22 -3.23 -48.25
N CYS A 150 -4.32 -4.56 -48.26
CA CYS A 150 -4.83 -5.32 -47.12
C CYS A 150 -3.87 -5.25 -45.93
N GLU A 151 -2.56 -5.35 -46.18
CA GLU A 151 -1.52 -5.26 -45.14
C GLU A 151 -1.48 -3.87 -44.48
N ILE A 152 -1.57 -2.79 -45.27
CA ILE A 152 -1.65 -1.41 -44.76
C ILE A 152 -2.88 -1.28 -43.86
N ARG A 153 -4.07 -1.68 -44.34
CA ARG A 153 -5.31 -1.61 -43.57
C ARG A 153 -5.25 -2.39 -42.25
N ASN A 154 -4.61 -3.56 -42.26
CA ASN A 154 -4.44 -4.36 -41.05
C ASN A 154 -3.48 -3.68 -40.07
N SER A 155 -2.39 -3.09 -40.57
CA SER A 155 -1.43 -2.33 -39.77
C SER A 155 -2.05 -1.09 -39.13
N GLU A 156 -2.90 -0.36 -39.87
CA GLU A 156 -3.67 0.78 -39.35
C GLU A 156 -4.63 0.35 -38.23
N LYS A 157 -5.41 -0.72 -38.44
CA LYS A 157 -6.29 -1.27 -37.40
C LYS A 157 -5.52 -1.70 -36.15
N GLN A 158 -4.35 -2.30 -36.32
CA GLN A 158 -3.49 -2.68 -35.21
C GLN A 158 -2.99 -1.45 -34.46
N LYS A 159 -2.57 -0.41 -35.17
CA LYS A 159 -2.15 0.87 -34.59
C LYS A 159 -3.28 1.49 -33.75
N ASP A 160 -4.50 1.53 -34.28
CA ASP A 160 -5.67 2.05 -33.55
C ASP A 160 -5.97 1.25 -32.28
N SER A 161 -5.93 -0.09 -32.38
CA SER A 161 -6.11 -0.96 -31.21
C SER A 161 -5.05 -0.73 -30.14
N LEU A 162 -3.79 -0.54 -30.53
CA LEU A 162 -2.71 -0.23 -29.60
C LEU A 162 -2.90 1.15 -28.97
N HIS A 163 -3.33 2.17 -29.72
CA HIS A 163 -3.65 3.48 -29.16
C HIS A 163 -4.76 3.40 -28.11
N GLN A 164 -5.81 2.60 -28.35
CA GLN A 164 -6.88 2.37 -27.38
C GLN A 164 -6.37 1.65 -26.12
N LYS A 165 -5.47 0.66 -26.26
CA LYS A 165 -4.84 0.00 -25.10
C LYS A 165 -4.00 0.99 -24.30
N VAL A 166 -3.20 1.82 -24.96
CA VAL A 166 -2.37 2.85 -24.30
C VAL A 166 -3.24 3.86 -23.54
N SER A 167 -4.34 4.34 -24.12
CA SER A 167 -5.23 5.28 -23.43
C SER A 167 -5.94 4.63 -22.23
N GLY A 168 -6.33 3.35 -22.35
CA GLY A 168 -6.86 2.56 -21.24
C GLY A 168 -5.86 2.40 -20.10
N LEU A 169 -4.62 1.98 -20.40
CA LEU A 169 -3.56 1.82 -19.40
C LEU A 169 -3.19 3.15 -18.72
N LYS A 170 -3.16 4.26 -19.47
CA LYS A 170 -2.94 5.59 -18.88
C LYS A 170 -4.03 5.97 -17.89
N SER A 171 -5.28 5.64 -18.20
CA SER A 171 -6.42 5.87 -17.29
C SER A 171 -6.34 4.98 -16.05
N GLU A 172 -5.95 3.71 -16.19
CA GLU A 172 -5.71 2.81 -15.06
C GLU A 172 -4.57 3.32 -14.17
N LYS A 173 -3.45 3.74 -14.78
CA LYS A 173 -2.30 4.33 -14.08
C LYS A 173 -2.73 5.53 -13.24
N ALA A 174 -3.47 6.47 -13.81
CA ALA A 174 -3.94 7.65 -13.09
C ALA A 174 -4.80 7.28 -11.86
N ARG A 175 -5.67 6.28 -11.97
CA ARG A 175 -6.47 5.77 -10.84
C ARG A 175 -5.60 5.13 -9.76
N CYS A 176 -4.57 4.36 -10.16
CA CYS A 176 -3.62 3.78 -9.23
C CYS A 176 -2.80 4.86 -8.49
N GLU A 177 -2.36 5.90 -9.19
CA GLU A 177 -1.63 7.05 -8.61
C GLU A 177 -2.50 7.82 -7.61
N GLU A 178 -3.78 8.05 -7.93
CA GLU A 178 -4.73 8.67 -7.00
C GLU A 178 -4.93 7.81 -5.74
N SER A 179 -5.14 6.51 -5.91
CA SER A 179 -5.26 5.58 -4.78
C SER A 179 -3.98 5.53 -3.92
N LEU A 180 -2.81 5.60 -4.56
CA LEU A 180 -1.51 5.66 -3.88
C LEU A 180 -1.39 6.91 -3.01
N LEU A 181 -1.76 8.08 -3.54
CA LEU A 181 -1.76 9.34 -2.77
C LEU A 181 -2.67 9.27 -1.55
N ILE A 182 -3.85 8.65 -1.70
CA ILE A 182 -4.78 8.43 -0.57
C ILE A 182 -4.14 7.51 0.48
N ALA A 183 -3.52 6.40 0.07
CA ALA A 183 -2.84 5.48 0.98
C ALA A 183 -1.68 6.16 1.72
N GLN A 184 -0.86 6.94 1.03
CA GLN A 184 0.24 7.72 1.62
C GLN A 184 -0.27 8.74 2.66
N LYS A 185 -1.36 9.46 2.35
CA LYS A 185 -1.99 10.38 3.32
C LYS A 185 -2.46 9.64 4.56
N ARG A 186 -3.17 8.51 4.41
CA ARG A 186 -3.59 7.67 5.56
C ARG A 186 -2.40 7.20 6.37
N ARG A 187 -1.34 6.74 5.71
CA ARG A 187 -0.10 6.30 6.37
C ARG A 187 0.54 7.41 7.20
N SER A 188 0.62 8.63 6.67
CA SER A 188 1.11 9.78 7.45
C SER A 188 0.24 10.11 8.67
N GLN A 189 -1.08 9.95 8.58
CA GLN A 189 -1.99 10.16 9.71
C GLN A 189 -1.79 9.12 10.80
N TYR A 190 -1.68 7.83 10.41
CA TYR A 190 -1.39 6.76 11.36
C TYR A 190 0.00 6.91 11.98
N GLN A 191 1.00 7.37 11.23
CA GLN A 191 2.33 7.68 11.76
C GLN A 191 2.26 8.76 12.85
N GLN A 192 1.57 9.88 12.59
CA GLN A 192 1.39 10.94 13.59
C GLN A 192 0.68 10.43 14.85
N LYS A 193 -0.37 9.62 14.67
CA LYS A 193 -1.09 9.00 15.78
C LYS A 193 -0.19 8.05 16.57
N PHE A 194 0.64 7.27 15.90
CA PHE A 194 1.60 6.37 16.53
C PHE A 194 2.61 7.14 17.38
N ASP A 195 3.19 8.22 16.84
CA ASP A 195 4.15 9.05 17.56
C ASP A 195 3.51 9.70 18.81
N GLN A 196 2.26 10.17 18.69
CA GLN A 196 1.48 10.69 19.82
C GLN A 196 1.23 9.61 20.88
N LEU A 197 0.78 8.43 20.49
CA LEU A 197 0.53 7.32 21.42
C LEU A 197 1.80 6.87 22.13
N LYS A 198 2.93 6.86 21.43
CA LYS A 198 4.24 6.52 22.01
C LYS A 198 4.68 7.55 23.05
N SER A 199 4.51 8.84 22.77
CA SER A 199 4.77 9.91 23.74
C SER A 199 3.86 9.81 24.98
N LEU A 200 2.56 9.59 24.77
CA LEU A 200 1.60 9.40 25.86
C LEU A 200 1.94 8.17 26.73
N LEU A 201 2.38 7.07 26.10
CA LEU A 201 2.80 5.87 26.81
C LEU A 201 3.99 6.14 27.73
N GLU A 202 5.02 6.83 27.27
CA GLU A 202 6.18 7.18 28.10
C GLU A 202 5.77 8.10 29.27
N MET A 203 4.87 9.06 29.04
CA MET A 203 4.34 9.90 30.11
C MET A 203 3.54 9.09 31.15
N VAL A 204 2.64 8.20 30.69
CA VAL A 204 1.85 7.34 31.58
C VAL A 204 2.76 6.43 32.40
N LYS A 205 3.78 5.84 31.78
CA LYS A 205 4.78 5.01 32.45
C LYS A 205 5.50 5.79 33.56
N ALA A 206 5.99 7.00 33.27
CA ALA A 206 6.65 7.84 34.27
C ALA A 206 5.70 8.20 35.44
N ASN A 207 4.48 8.61 35.13
CA ASN A 207 3.47 8.97 36.15
C ASN A 207 3.08 7.76 37.03
N LEU A 208 2.94 6.58 36.43
CA LEU A 208 2.64 5.35 37.16
C LEU A 208 3.80 4.93 38.06
N ASP A 209 5.04 5.05 37.59
CA ASP A 209 6.24 4.79 38.40
C ASP A 209 6.31 5.74 39.60
N ASP A 210 6.02 7.04 39.40
CA ASP A 210 5.93 8.02 40.49
C ASP A 210 4.82 7.67 41.49
N TYR A 211 3.65 7.28 40.99
CA TYR A 211 2.53 6.88 41.84
C TYR A 211 2.87 5.63 42.66
N ILE A 212 3.45 4.59 42.04
CA ILE A 212 3.89 3.37 42.74
C ILE A 212 4.93 3.72 43.81
N ARG A 213 5.90 4.59 43.51
CA ARG A 213 6.89 5.07 44.49
C ARG A 213 6.23 5.75 45.67
N ALA A 214 5.26 6.65 45.43
CA ALA A 214 4.52 7.35 46.46
C ALA A 214 3.70 6.39 47.33
N THR A 215 2.97 5.45 46.72
CA THR A 215 2.18 4.43 47.42
C THR A 215 3.06 3.54 48.28
N ARG A 216 4.21 3.08 47.76
CA ARG A 216 5.15 2.24 48.53
C ARG A 216 5.70 3.00 49.74
N ARG A 217 6.06 4.27 49.58
CA ARG A 217 6.50 5.12 50.71
C ARG A 217 5.40 5.24 51.75
N PHE A 218 4.17 5.52 51.32
CA PHE A 218 3.01 5.64 52.21
C PHE A 218 2.74 4.34 52.98
N GLU A 219 2.73 3.19 52.30
CA GLU A 219 2.54 1.88 52.93
C GLU A 219 3.60 1.62 54.00
N ASN A 220 4.88 1.81 53.67
CA ASN A 220 5.98 1.60 54.60
C ASN A 220 5.92 2.55 55.80
N SER A 221 5.69 3.85 55.57
CA SER A 221 5.64 4.84 56.66
C SER A 221 4.42 4.65 57.56
N SER A 222 3.26 4.36 56.97
CA SER A 222 2.02 4.16 57.71
C SER A 222 2.03 2.85 58.49
N SER A 223 2.61 1.78 57.92
CA SER A 223 2.79 0.50 58.61
C SER A 223 3.78 0.62 59.78
N ALA A 224 4.90 1.31 59.58
CA ALA A 224 5.87 1.57 60.65
C ALA A 224 5.25 2.39 61.80
N SER A 225 4.52 3.46 61.47
CA SER A 225 3.84 4.31 62.45
C SER A 225 2.72 3.56 63.20
N ALA A 226 1.89 2.79 62.50
CA ALA A 226 0.87 1.95 63.11
C ALA A 226 1.48 0.91 64.06
N GLY A 227 2.58 0.26 63.65
CA GLY A 227 3.33 -0.66 64.49
C GLY A 227 3.90 -0.01 65.76
N GLN A 228 4.49 1.17 65.63
CA GLN A 228 4.99 1.95 66.77
C GLN A 228 3.86 2.35 67.74
N ASN A 229 2.74 2.84 67.21
CA ASN A 229 1.58 3.24 68.02
C ASN A 229 0.96 2.05 68.76
N MET A 230 0.84 0.89 68.10
CA MET A 230 0.37 -0.33 68.76
C MET A 230 1.31 -0.77 69.89
N GLN A 231 2.62 -0.74 69.68
CA GLN A 231 3.60 -1.05 70.74
C GLN A 231 3.51 -0.07 71.92
N ALA A 232 3.29 1.22 71.64
CA ALA A 232 3.10 2.22 72.69
C ALA A 232 1.81 1.96 73.48
N ILE A 233 0.71 1.63 72.80
CA ILE A 233 -0.56 1.25 73.45
C ILE A 233 -0.38 0.00 74.32
N ASP A 234 0.34 -1.01 73.82
CA ASP A 234 0.62 -2.23 74.57
C ASP A 234 1.39 -1.94 75.86
N ARG A 235 2.42 -1.08 75.80
CA ARG A 235 3.14 -0.64 77.00
C ARG A 235 2.23 0.11 77.98
N CYS A 236 1.36 0.99 77.48
CA CYS A 236 0.41 1.72 78.34
C CYS A 236 -0.57 0.78 79.02
N ILE A 237 -1.11 -0.21 78.30
CA ILE A 237 -2.00 -1.22 78.88
C ILE A 237 -1.27 -2.00 79.98
N THR A 238 -0.07 -2.52 79.70
CA THR A 238 0.73 -3.25 80.69
C THR A 238 1.03 -2.41 81.93
N GLN A 239 1.38 -1.13 81.77
CA GLN A 239 1.70 -0.27 82.90
C GLN A 239 0.46 0.09 83.74
N ILE A 240 -0.72 0.21 83.12
CA ILE A 240 -2.00 0.37 83.85
C ILE A 240 -2.32 -0.91 84.62
N GLU A 241 -2.17 -2.08 83.99
CA GLU A 241 -2.40 -3.39 84.62
C GLU A 241 -1.44 -3.65 85.79
N GLU A 242 -0.15 -3.33 85.64
CA GLU A 242 0.85 -3.41 86.72
C GLU A 242 0.51 -2.48 87.89
N TYR A 243 0.17 -1.22 87.61
CA TYR A 243 -0.21 -0.24 88.64
C TYR A 243 -1.43 -0.70 89.45
N LEU A 244 -2.46 -1.23 88.76
CA LEU A 244 -3.63 -1.80 89.41
C LEU A 244 -3.29 -3.02 90.26
N SER A 245 -2.36 -3.86 89.80
CA SER A 245 -1.92 -5.06 90.52
C SER A 245 -1.12 -4.76 91.79
N THR A 246 -0.49 -3.58 91.90
CA THR A 246 0.23 -3.12 93.11
C THR A 246 -0.64 -2.40 94.14
N ILE A 247 -1.88 -2.03 93.79
CA ILE A 247 -2.79 -1.24 94.64
C ILE A 247 -3.95 -2.09 95.21
N LEU A 248 -4.13 -3.30 94.70
CA LEU A 248 -5.00 -4.36 95.23
C LEU A 248 -4.23 -5.29 96.15
#